data_AF-A0A820LE98-F1
#
_entry.id   AF-A0A820LE98-F1
#
_cell.length_a   1.000
_cell.length_b   1.000
_cell.length_c   1.000
_cell.angle_alpha   90.00
_cell.angle_beta   90.00
_cell.angle_gamma   90.00
#
_symmetry.space_group_name_H-M   'P 1'
#
loop_
_entity.id
_entity.type
_entity.pdbx_description
1 polymer ?
#
loop_
_entity_poly.entity_id
_entity_poly.type
_entity_poly.pdbx_seq_one_letter_code
_entity_poly.pdbx_strand_id
1 'polypeptide(L)'
;GCCDGKGGWENCIEQHVTGDVAVAVQMYYYTTRDRVWLENIGWPLLRDIARFWSSRTTKTDNITYSINGIMPVDEWCDNTQSKCGDIGVNNAIQTNAVAVVSLIFATEVGNMFGFDVDPEWIRTAKKLKINFNSTTQTHIQWDNASLTPSVIHYVCPE
;
A
#
# COMPACT_ATOMS: atom_id res chain seq x y z
N GLY A 1 7.80 6.66 20.56
CA GLY A 1 7.43 6.15 19.23
C GLY A 1 7.86 7.12 18.15
N CYS A 2 7.16 7.07 17.02
CA CYS A 2 7.35 7.83 15.77
C CYS A 2 7.58 9.35 15.90
N CYS A 3 7.37 9.91 17.08
CA CYS A 3 7.50 11.33 17.37
C CYS A 3 8.50 11.65 18.48
N ASP A 4 9.28 10.67 18.96
CA ASP A 4 10.23 10.85 20.07
C ASP A 4 11.57 11.45 19.60
N GLY A 5 11.58 12.17 18.48
CA GLY A 5 12.74 12.92 18.00
C GLY A 5 13.92 12.07 17.50
N LYS A 6 13.71 10.82 17.10
CA LYS A 6 14.77 9.89 16.62
C LYS A 6 14.70 9.49 15.14
N GLY A 7 13.82 10.14 14.39
CA GLY A 7 13.54 9.94 12.98
C GLY A 7 12.27 10.72 12.70
N GLY A 8 12.25 11.54 11.67
CA GLY A 8 11.09 12.38 11.38
C GLY A 8 9.82 11.55 11.18
N TRP A 9 8.67 12.23 11.29
CA TRP A 9 7.32 11.68 11.18
C TRP A 9 7.12 10.81 9.93
N GLU A 10 7.86 11.14 8.87
CA GLU A 10 7.86 10.51 7.55
C GLU A 10 8.11 9.01 7.64
N ASN A 11 9.11 8.60 8.45
CA ASN A 11 9.51 7.20 8.63
C ASN A 11 8.38 6.29 9.15
N CYS A 12 7.32 6.88 9.71
CA CYS A 12 6.20 6.14 10.28
C CYS A 12 4.97 6.08 9.38
N ILE A 13 4.86 7.00 8.43
CA ILE A 13 3.71 7.09 7.53
C ILE A 13 4.04 6.69 6.10
N GLU A 14 5.33 6.64 5.73
CA GLU A 14 5.81 6.08 4.45
C GLU A 14 5.93 4.56 4.54
N GLN A 15 4.81 3.87 4.25
CA GLN A 15 4.68 2.44 4.57
C GLN A 15 4.75 1.54 3.33
N HIS A 16 4.82 2.13 2.13
CA HIS A 16 4.75 1.39 0.87
C HIS A 16 5.91 0.40 0.69
N VAL A 17 7.06 0.64 1.32
CA VAL A 17 8.20 -0.30 1.35
C VAL A 17 7.77 -1.73 1.73
N THR A 18 6.78 -1.86 2.60
CA THR A 18 6.21 -3.15 3.01
C THR A 18 5.57 -3.89 1.83
N GLY A 19 4.83 -3.17 0.98
CA GLY A 19 4.23 -3.71 -0.24
C GLY A 19 5.26 -3.89 -1.37
N ASP A 20 6.24 -3.00 -1.47
CA ASP A 20 7.31 -3.10 -2.48
C ASP A 20 8.13 -4.38 -2.30
N VAL A 21 8.42 -4.77 -1.05
CA VAL A 21 9.07 -6.06 -0.75
C VAL A 21 8.22 -7.23 -1.25
N ALA A 22 6.89 -7.22 -1.07
CA ALA A 22 6.04 -8.28 -1.59
C ALA A 22 6.02 -8.34 -3.13
N VAL A 23 6.03 -7.18 -3.80
CA VAL A 23 6.17 -7.11 -5.26
C VAL A 23 7.52 -7.70 -5.71
N ALA A 24 8.61 -7.40 -5.01
CA ALA A 24 9.92 -7.98 -5.30
C ALA A 24 9.94 -9.50 -5.12
N VAL A 25 9.30 -10.02 -4.05
CA VAL A 25 9.13 -11.47 -3.82
C VAL A 25 8.34 -12.10 -4.98
N GLN A 26 7.25 -11.46 -5.43
CA GLN A 26 6.45 -11.92 -6.56
C GLN A 26 7.26 -11.98 -7.85
N MET A 27 7.98 -10.90 -8.18
CA MET A 27 8.85 -10.83 -9.35
C MET A 27 9.92 -11.93 -9.30
N TYR A 28 10.61 -12.07 -8.16
CA TYR A 28 11.62 -13.12 -7.98
C TYR A 28 11.04 -14.51 -8.25
N TYR A 29 9.90 -14.84 -7.66
CA TYR A 29 9.27 -16.14 -7.89
C TYR A 29 8.83 -16.32 -9.35
N TYR A 30 8.24 -15.31 -9.99
CA TYR A 30 7.81 -15.43 -11.38
C TYR A 30 8.97 -15.58 -12.37
N THR A 31 10.14 -15.02 -12.04
CA THR A 31 11.36 -15.17 -12.83
C THR A 31 12.05 -16.51 -12.61
N THR A 32 12.20 -16.95 -11.36
CA THR A 32 13.04 -18.12 -11.02
C THR A 32 12.24 -19.42 -10.88
N ARG A 33 10.95 -19.31 -10.55
CA ARG A 33 10.08 -20.42 -10.14
C ARG A 33 10.63 -21.21 -8.95
N ASP A 34 11.45 -20.59 -8.10
CA ASP A 34 11.99 -21.23 -6.90
C ASP A 34 10.89 -21.44 -5.85
N ARG A 35 10.23 -22.59 -5.93
CA ARG A 35 9.16 -22.98 -5.03
C ARG A 35 9.65 -23.30 -3.62
N VAL A 36 10.88 -23.83 -3.49
CA VAL A 36 11.44 -24.19 -2.18
C VAL A 36 11.74 -22.93 -1.38
N TRP A 37 12.34 -21.92 -2.00
CA TRP A 37 12.52 -20.62 -1.38
C TRP A 37 11.18 -19.94 -1.06
N LEU A 38 10.22 -19.98 -1.99
CA LEU A 38 8.91 -19.37 -1.80
C LEU A 38 8.16 -19.98 -0.60
N GLU A 39 8.22 -21.30 -0.44
CA GLU A 39 7.57 -22.01 0.67
C GLU A 39 8.23 -21.70 2.02
N ASN A 40 9.55 -21.74 2.09
CA ASN A 40 10.27 -21.67 3.36
C ASN A 40 10.58 -20.24 3.81
N ILE A 41 10.78 -19.31 2.87
CA ILE A 41 11.22 -17.93 3.15
C ILE A 41 10.17 -16.92 2.66
N GLY A 42 9.69 -17.09 1.43
CA GLY A 42 8.73 -16.17 0.83
C GLY A 42 7.39 -16.14 1.57
N TRP A 43 6.85 -17.30 1.96
CA TRP A 43 5.54 -17.40 2.61
C TRP A 43 5.50 -16.71 3.99
N PRO A 44 6.42 -17.00 4.95
CA PRO A 44 6.41 -16.28 6.22
C PRO A 44 6.46 -14.75 6.06
N LEU A 45 7.27 -14.27 5.11
CA LEU A 45 7.37 -12.85 4.77
C LEU A 45 6.05 -12.30 4.19
N LEU A 46 5.49 -12.94 3.18
CA LEU A 46 4.22 -12.53 2.55
C LEU A 46 3.05 -12.56 3.53
N ARG A 47 2.99 -13.58 4.41
CA ARG A 47 1.97 -13.70 5.44
C ARG A 47 1.99 -12.50 6.38
N ASP A 48 3.17 -12.09 6.84
CA ASP A 48 3.28 -11.00 7.81
C ASP A 48 3.08 -9.62 7.13
N ILE A 49 3.47 -9.48 5.86
CA ILE A 49 3.09 -8.32 5.02
C ILE A 49 1.57 -8.25 4.82
N ALA A 50 0.90 -9.37 4.53
CA ALA A 50 -0.55 -9.41 4.35
C ALA A 50 -1.29 -9.07 5.65
N ARG A 51 -0.80 -9.56 6.80
CA ARG A 51 -1.31 -9.17 8.13
C ARG A 51 -1.16 -7.67 8.38
N PHE A 52 0.00 -7.10 8.05
CA PHE A 52 0.22 -5.66 8.15
C PHE A 52 -0.82 -4.89 7.32
N TRP A 53 -0.92 -5.15 6.02
CA TRP A 53 -1.85 -4.41 5.15
C TRP A 53 -3.31 -4.60 5.56
N SER A 54 -3.71 -5.83 5.91
CA SER A 54 -5.06 -6.10 6.39
C SER A 54 -5.38 -5.29 7.65
N SER A 55 -4.43 -5.19 8.60
CA SER A 55 -4.60 -4.40 9.82
C SER A 55 -4.52 -2.89 9.59
N ARG A 56 -3.81 -2.45 8.55
CA ARG A 56 -3.59 -1.04 8.22
C ARG A 56 -4.79 -0.41 7.51
N THR A 57 -5.58 -1.23 6.83
CA THR A 57 -6.77 -0.78 6.12
C THR A 57 -7.91 -0.46 7.08
N THR A 58 -8.61 0.64 6.80
CA THR A 58 -9.84 0.99 7.51
C THR A 58 -11.03 0.69 6.61
N LYS A 59 -12.01 -0.03 7.14
CA LYS A 59 -13.29 -0.22 6.47
C LYS A 59 -14.09 1.08 6.58
N THR A 60 -14.29 1.78 5.47
CA THR A 60 -14.98 3.07 5.43
C THR A 60 -16.50 2.93 5.29
N ASP A 61 -16.96 1.82 4.72
CA ASP A 61 -18.37 1.38 4.65
C ASP A 61 -18.45 -0.13 4.33
N ASN A 62 -19.63 -0.68 4.00
CA ASN A 62 -19.74 -2.09 3.62
C ASN A 62 -19.13 -2.44 2.25
N ILE A 63 -18.68 -1.45 1.49
CA ILE A 63 -18.32 -1.56 0.08
C ILE A 63 -16.82 -1.34 -0.12
N THR A 64 -16.18 -0.50 0.68
CA THR A 64 -14.82 0.00 0.43
C THR A 64 -13.90 -0.06 1.64
N TYR A 65 -12.61 -0.24 1.35
CA TYR A 65 -11.50 -0.13 2.30
C TYR A 65 -10.61 1.04 1.86
N SER A 66 -9.98 1.69 2.83
CA SER A 66 -9.05 2.79 2.60
C SER A 66 -7.76 2.63 3.41
N ILE A 67 -6.66 3.20 2.90
CA ILE A 67 -5.43 3.40 3.67
C ILE A 67 -5.24 4.91 3.76
N ASN A 68 -5.32 5.43 4.98
CA ASN A 68 -5.44 6.86 5.28
C ASN A 68 -4.27 7.35 6.13
N GLY A 69 -3.89 8.62 5.98
CA GLY A 69 -2.82 9.23 6.78
C GLY A 69 -1.46 8.58 6.50
N ILE A 70 -1.10 8.47 5.22
CA ILE A 70 0.20 7.91 4.78
C ILE A 70 1.01 8.96 4.03
N MET A 71 2.31 8.76 3.95
CA MET A 71 3.15 9.44 2.97
C MET A 71 3.07 8.67 1.64
N PRO A 72 2.77 9.34 0.52
CA PRO A 72 2.85 8.73 -0.80
C PRO A 72 4.32 8.65 -1.25
N VAL A 73 4.61 7.87 -2.31
CA VAL A 73 5.96 7.81 -2.94
C VAL A 73 6.48 9.18 -3.39
N ASP A 74 5.57 10.11 -3.66
CA ASP A 74 5.92 11.50 -3.95
C ASP A 74 6.08 12.27 -2.64
N GLU A 75 7.27 12.20 -2.06
CA GLU A 75 7.61 12.78 -0.76
C GLU A 75 7.41 14.30 -0.69
N TRP A 76 7.40 15.02 -1.83
CA TRP A 76 7.10 16.45 -1.84
C TRP A 76 5.68 16.76 -1.35
N CYS A 77 4.80 15.78 -1.42
CA CYS A 77 3.39 15.90 -1.12
C CYS A 77 3.02 15.50 0.31
N ASP A 78 3.99 15.42 1.20
CA ASP A 78 3.77 15.21 2.64
C ASP A 78 3.29 16.44 3.39
N ASN A 79 3.10 17.57 2.70
CA ASN A 79 3.13 18.90 3.30
C ASN A 79 4.55 19.13 3.87
N THR A 80 5.31 20.03 3.25
CA THR A 80 6.73 20.31 3.61
C THR A 80 6.90 20.99 4.99
N GLN A 81 5.90 20.84 5.86
CA GLN A 81 5.87 21.24 7.26
C GLN A 81 5.44 20.09 8.18
N SER A 82 5.43 18.85 7.68
CA SER A 82 4.91 17.64 8.33
C SER A 82 5.43 17.48 9.76
N LYS A 83 4.65 17.93 10.74
CA LYS A 83 4.94 17.73 12.16
C LYS A 83 4.40 16.37 12.60
N CYS A 84 4.92 15.87 13.72
CA CYS A 84 4.28 14.74 14.39
C CYS A 84 2.77 15.01 14.57
N GLY A 85 1.94 14.13 14.04
CA GLY A 85 0.49 14.25 14.10
C GLY A 85 -0.15 14.84 12.85
N ASP A 86 0.63 15.20 11.83
CA ASP A 86 0.09 15.69 10.58
C ASP A 86 -0.62 14.57 9.81
N ILE A 87 -1.75 14.97 9.24
CA ILE A 87 -2.65 14.12 8.47
C ILE A 87 -2.02 13.91 7.09
N GLY A 88 -1.23 12.83 6.93
CA GLY A 88 -0.76 12.39 5.62
C GLY A 88 -1.91 12.19 4.62
N VAL A 89 -1.60 11.88 3.37
CA VAL A 89 -2.62 11.73 2.33
C VAL A 89 -3.45 10.46 2.52
N ASN A 90 -4.63 10.43 1.90
CA ASN A 90 -5.52 9.29 1.91
C ASN A 90 -5.56 8.60 0.57
N ASN A 91 -5.53 7.27 0.58
CA ASN A 91 -5.67 6.42 -0.61
C ASN A 91 -4.64 6.76 -1.71
N ALA A 92 -3.37 6.89 -1.33
CA ALA A 92 -2.30 7.02 -2.30
C ALA A 92 -2.29 5.81 -3.23
N ILE A 93 -2.36 6.06 -4.54
CA ILE A 93 -2.63 5.02 -5.54
C ILE A 93 -1.55 3.94 -5.55
N GLN A 94 -0.29 4.33 -5.49
CA GLN A 94 0.83 3.39 -5.49
C GLN A 94 0.76 2.50 -4.25
N THR A 95 0.57 3.09 -3.07
CA THR A 95 0.55 2.35 -1.80
C THR A 95 -0.63 1.38 -1.76
N ASN A 96 -1.82 1.82 -2.18
CA ASN A 96 -2.98 0.95 -2.28
C ASN A 96 -2.76 -0.18 -3.31
N ALA A 97 -2.13 0.11 -4.45
CA ALA A 97 -1.84 -0.90 -5.46
C ALA A 97 -0.86 -1.98 -4.94
N VAL A 98 0.24 -1.60 -4.29
CA VAL A 98 1.17 -2.59 -3.73
C VAL A 98 0.56 -3.37 -2.57
N ALA A 99 -0.33 -2.76 -1.77
CA ALA A 99 -1.10 -3.46 -0.75
C ALA A 99 -2.05 -4.51 -1.38
N VAL A 100 -2.77 -4.15 -2.46
CA VAL A 100 -3.61 -5.10 -3.21
C VAL A 100 -2.79 -6.28 -3.74
N VAL A 101 -1.66 -6.00 -4.41
CA VAL A 101 -0.78 -7.05 -4.95
C VAL A 101 -0.27 -7.96 -3.83
N SER A 102 0.13 -7.38 -2.70
CA SER A 102 0.61 -8.13 -1.54
C SER A 102 -0.45 -9.11 -1.01
N LEU A 103 -1.68 -8.62 -0.80
CA LEU A 103 -2.79 -9.42 -0.26
C LEU A 103 -3.22 -10.53 -1.21
N ILE A 104 -3.27 -10.24 -2.51
CA ILE A 104 -3.57 -11.24 -3.55
C ILE A 104 -2.47 -12.30 -3.60
N PHE A 105 -1.21 -11.88 -3.68
CA PHE A 105 -0.12 -12.82 -3.85
C PHE A 105 0.09 -13.69 -2.60
N ALA A 106 -0.02 -13.13 -1.39
CA ALA A 106 -0.04 -13.94 -0.17
C ALA A 106 -1.16 -14.97 -0.17
N THR A 107 -2.37 -14.58 -0.61
CA THR A 107 -3.51 -15.52 -0.75
C THR A 107 -3.20 -16.63 -1.76
N GLU A 108 -2.63 -16.30 -2.91
CA GLU A 108 -2.22 -17.28 -3.94
C GLU A 108 -1.17 -18.27 -3.41
N VAL A 109 -0.12 -17.76 -2.77
CA VAL A 109 0.97 -18.58 -2.23
C VAL A 109 0.47 -19.47 -1.10
N GLY A 110 -0.33 -18.94 -0.18
CA GLY A 110 -0.92 -19.73 0.90
C GLY A 110 -1.77 -20.88 0.35
N ASN A 111 -2.64 -20.60 -0.63
CA ASN A 111 -3.43 -21.64 -1.30
C ASN A 111 -2.58 -22.64 -2.08
N MET A 112 -1.49 -22.20 -2.72
CA MET A 112 -0.59 -23.05 -3.50
C MET A 112 0.06 -24.15 -2.65
N PHE A 113 0.38 -23.85 -1.40
CA PHE A 113 1.05 -24.78 -0.47
C PHE A 113 0.11 -25.34 0.61
N GLY A 114 -1.17 -24.93 0.62
CA GLY A 114 -2.15 -25.39 1.61
C GLY A 114 -1.97 -24.79 3.00
N PHE A 115 -1.38 -23.59 3.09
CA PHE A 115 -1.27 -22.85 4.35
C PHE A 115 -2.56 -22.11 4.70
N ASP A 116 -2.74 -21.81 5.99
CA ASP A 116 -3.85 -20.99 6.45
C ASP A 116 -3.78 -19.57 5.88
N VAL A 117 -4.87 -19.16 5.23
CA VAL A 117 -5.04 -17.83 4.63
C VAL A 117 -6.25 -17.16 5.25
N ASP A 118 -6.11 -15.91 5.68
CA ASP A 118 -7.23 -15.13 6.19
C ASP A 118 -8.13 -14.68 5.03
N PRO A 119 -9.43 -15.04 5.01
CA PRO A 119 -10.37 -14.59 3.99
C PRO A 119 -10.53 -13.07 3.89
N GLU A 120 -10.19 -12.30 4.94
CA GLU A 120 -10.17 -10.84 4.88
C GLU A 120 -9.13 -10.31 3.91
N TRP A 121 -8.03 -11.02 3.64
CA TRP A 121 -6.99 -10.52 2.72
C TRP A 121 -7.55 -10.31 1.32
N ILE A 122 -8.21 -11.33 0.76
CA ILE A 122 -8.81 -11.22 -0.57
C ILE A 122 -10.02 -10.29 -0.58
N ARG A 123 -10.77 -10.20 0.53
CA ARG A 123 -11.90 -9.27 0.64
C ARG A 123 -11.44 -7.82 0.62
N THR A 124 -10.38 -7.52 1.38
CA THR A 124 -9.74 -6.22 1.45
C THR A 124 -9.15 -5.86 0.08
N ALA A 125 -8.38 -6.76 -0.54
CA ALA A 125 -7.79 -6.51 -1.86
C ALA A 125 -8.83 -6.16 -2.93
N LYS A 126 -9.98 -6.85 -2.95
CA LYS A 126 -11.06 -6.60 -3.92
C LYS A 126 -11.79 -5.28 -3.73
N LYS A 127 -11.70 -4.68 -2.55
CA LYS A 127 -12.50 -3.52 -2.14
C LYS A 127 -11.65 -2.33 -1.70
N LEU A 128 -10.32 -2.46 -1.68
CA LEU A 128 -9.40 -1.37 -1.41
C LEU A 128 -9.49 -0.35 -2.54
N LYS A 129 -9.69 0.92 -2.17
CA LYS A 129 -9.91 2.00 -3.13
C LYS A 129 -8.70 2.16 -4.06
N ILE A 130 -8.94 2.12 -5.36
CA ILE A 130 -7.95 2.43 -6.41
C ILE A 130 -8.50 3.63 -7.17
N ASN A 131 -7.89 4.79 -6.96
CA ASN A 131 -8.32 6.05 -7.57
C ASN A 131 -8.08 6.03 -9.09
N PHE A 132 -9.16 5.88 -9.86
CA PHE A 132 -9.15 5.86 -11.32
C PHE A 132 -10.27 6.74 -11.89
N ASN A 133 -9.91 7.66 -12.79
CA ASN A 133 -10.84 8.52 -13.51
C ASN A 133 -11.12 7.91 -14.89
N SER A 134 -12.32 7.36 -15.06
CA SER A 134 -12.72 6.68 -16.30
C SER A 134 -12.93 7.62 -17.49
N THR A 135 -13.19 8.91 -17.25
CA THR A 135 -13.33 9.90 -18.34
C THR A 135 -11.99 10.24 -18.96
N THR A 136 -10.97 10.46 -18.14
CA THR A 136 -9.62 10.82 -18.60
C THR A 136 -8.69 9.62 -18.77
N GLN A 137 -9.10 8.43 -18.32
CA GLN A 137 -8.28 7.20 -18.30
C GLN A 137 -6.99 7.37 -17.50
N THR A 138 -7.06 8.10 -16.38
CA THR A 138 -5.90 8.39 -15.53
C THR A 138 -6.12 7.92 -14.10
N HIS A 139 -5.02 7.64 -13.40
CA HIS A 139 -5.02 7.45 -11.96
C HIS A 139 -4.82 8.78 -11.24
N ILE A 140 -5.60 9.02 -10.19
CA ILE A 140 -5.42 10.18 -9.31
C ILE A 140 -4.51 9.75 -8.16
N GLN A 141 -3.46 10.53 -7.87
CA GLN A 141 -2.35 10.10 -7.03
C GLN A 141 -2.76 9.78 -5.58
N TRP A 142 -3.70 10.53 -5.01
CA TRP A 142 -4.37 10.30 -3.74
C TRP A 142 -5.74 11.00 -3.75
N ASP A 143 -6.53 10.85 -2.70
CA ASP A 143 -7.84 11.49 -2.60
C ASP A 143 -7.74 13.02 -2.70
N ASN A 144 -8.51 13.61 -3.61
CA ASN A 144 -8.57 15.05 -3.90
C ASN A 144 -7.27 15.66 -4.50
N ALA A 145 -6.32 14.84 -4.95
CA ALA A 145 -5.15 15.34 -5.65
C ALA A 145 -5.58 16.09 -6.93
N SER A 146 -5.14 17.34 -7.07
CA SER A 146 -5.48 18.20 -8.20
C SER A 146 -4.24 18.46 -9.07
N LEU A 147 -4.40 18.32 -10.39
CA LEU A 147 -3.38 18.69 -11.36
C LEU A 147 -3.40 20.20 -11.58
N THR A 148 -2.25 20.88 -11.59
CA THR A 148 -2.17 22.26 -12.11
C THR A 148 -1.72 22.26 -13.57
N PRO A 149 -2.30 23.12 -14.44
CA PRO A 149 -1.95 23.14 -15.87
C PRO A 149 -0.52 23.57 -16.20
N SER A 150 0.24 24.14 -15.24
CA SER A 150 1.55 24.75 -15.49
C SER A 150 2.73 23.98 -14.92
N VAL A 151 2.51 22.89 -14.19
CA VAL A 151 3.58 22.12 -13.54
C VAL A 151 3.21 20.63 -13.55
N ILE A 152 4.17 19.75 -13.85
CA ILE A 152 4.03 18.28 -13.74
C ILE A 152 4.09 17.86 -12.24
N HIS A 153 3.49 18.65 -11.35
CA HIS A 153 3.44 18.40 -9.92
C HIS A 153 2.01 18.62 -9.43
N TYR A 154 1.50 17.68 -8.64
CA TYR A 154 0.19 17.76 -8.01
C TYR A 154 0.23 18.81 -6.88
N VAL A 155 -0.92 19.46 -6.64
CA VAL A 155 -1.06 20.37 -5.49
C VAL A 155 -1.35 19.53 -4.25
N CYS A 156 -0.48 19.62 -3.26
CA CYS A 156 -0.64 19.00 -1.95
C CYS A 156 -1.82 19.66 -1.22
N PRO A 157 -2.55 18.93 -0.36
CA PRO A 157 -3.56 19.55 0.51
C PRO A 157 -2.92 20.65 1.39
N GLU A 158 -3.61 21.78 1.57
CA GLU A 158 -3.26 22.81 2.56
C GLU A 158 -3.56 22.37 4.01
#